data_AF-A0A359MZU8-F1
#
_entry.id   AF-A0A359MZU8-F1
#
_cell.length_a   1.000
_cell.length_b   1.000
_cell.length_c   1.000
_cell.angle_alpha   90.00
_cell.angle_beta   90.00
_cell.angle_gamma   90.00
#
_symmetry.space_group_name_H-M   'P 1'
#
loop_
_entity.id
_entity.type
_entity.pdbx_description
1 polymer ?
#
loop_
_entity_poly.entity_id
_entity_poly.type
_entity_poly.pdbx_seq_one_letter_code
_entity_poly.pdbx_strand_id
1 'polypeptide(L)' 'MESKLATKLLKDAGFKVVAHIMPNLLGSNPELDILSLKNVFDDPDFRPDELKIYPMVVTPNSELTQIWQK' A
#
# COMPACT_ATOMS: atom_id res chain seq x y z
N MET A 1 -2.81 4.82 -10.87
CA MET A 1 -3.15 6.19 -11.33
C MET A 1 -3.99 6.93 -10.29
N GLU A 2 -5.01 6.30 -9.70
CA GLU A 2 -5.91 6.95 -8.73
C GLU A 2 -5.21 7.42 -7.45
N SER A 3 -4.36 6.60 -6.83
CA SER A 3 -3.67 6.98 -5.57
C SER A 3 -2.79 8.22 -5.72
N LYS A 4 -2.09 8.37 -6.86
CA LYS A 4 -1.27 9.55 -7.17
C LYS A 4 -2.12 10.82 -7.28
N LEU A 5 -3.25 10.73 -8.01
CA LEU A 5 -4.18 11.84 -8.14
C LEU A 5 -4.78 12.24 -6.78
N ALA A 6 -5.19 11.27 -5.97
CA ALA A 6 -5.71 11.52 -4.63
C ALA A 6 -4.67 12.18 -3.72
N THR A 7 -3.42 11.67 -3.72
CA THR A 7 -2.30 12.29 -2.99
C THR A 7 -2.14 13.76 -3.40
N LYS A 8 -2.06 14.04 -4.71
CA LYS A 8 -1.90 15.41 -5.20
C LYS A 8 -3.02 16.32 -4.71
N LEU A 9 -4.28 15.91 -4.87
CA LEU A 9 -5.44 16.71 -4.48
C LEU A 9 -5.46 16.97 -2.96
N LEU A 10 -5.13 15.97 -2.14
CA LEU A 10 -5.08 16.12 -0.68
C LEU A 10 -3.95 17.06 -0.24
N LYS A 11 -2.77 16.95 -0.86
CA LYS A 11 -1.63 17.83 -0.60
C LYS A 11 -1.91 19.27 -1.02
N ASP A 12 -2.50 19.48 -2.21
CA ASP A 12 -2.90 20.80 -2.71
C ASP A 12 -3.93 21.47 -1.79
N ALA A 13 -4.79 20.67 -1.14
CA ALA A 13 -5.76 21.15 -0.15
C ALA A 13 -5.18 21.31 1.27
N GLY A 14 -3.88 21.06 1.47
CA GLY A 14 -3.20 21.26 2.77
C GLY A 14 -3.39 20.15 3.79
N PHE A 15 -3.90 18.98 3.40
CA PHE A 15 -4.03 17.83 4.30
C PHE A 15 -2.72 17.07 4.45
N LYS A 16 -2.52 16.51 5.65
CA LYS A 16 -1.54 15.43 5.86
C LYS A 16 -2.06 14.15 5.17
N VAL A 17 -1.20 13.49 4.41
CA VAL A 17 -1.53 12.24 3.69
C VAL A 17 -0.84 11.05 4.35
N VAL A 18 -1.64 10.07 4.76
CA VAL A 18 -1.17 8.78 5.28
C VAL A 18 -1.43 7.72 4.22
N ALA A 19 -0.42 6.94 3.84
CA ALA A 19 -0.59 5.81 2.93
C ALA A 19 -0.60 4.47 3.70
N HIS A 20 -1.59 3.63 3.43
CA HIS A 20 -1.63 2.27 3.95
C HIS A 20 -0.91 1.33 2.99
N ILE A 21 0.18 0.73 3.45
CA ILE A 21 1.01 -0.18 2.66
C ILE A 21 0.91 -1.57 3.28
N MET A 22 0.59 -2.56 2.45
CA MET A 22 0.49 -3.94 2.89
C MET A 22 1.53 -4.81 2.17
N PRO A 23 2.64 -5.17 2.82
CA PRO A 23 3.53 -6.22 2.33
C PRO A 23 2.83 -7.59 2.33
N ASN A 24 3.43 -8.59 1.68
CA ASN A 24 2.95 -9.97 1.64
C ASN A 24 1.58 -10.15 0.97
N LEU A 25 1.18 -9.23 0.08
CA LEU A 25 -0.07 -9.40 -0.68
C LEU A 25 -0.04 -10.70 -1.49
N LEU A 26 -1.22 -11.24 -1.81
CA LEU A 26 -1.36 -12.44 -2.62
C LEU A 26 -0.63 -12.26 -3.96
N GLY A 27 0.37 -13.11 -4.22
CA GLY A 27 1.21 -13.05 -5.42
C GLY A 27 2.43 -12.13 -5.32
N SER A 28 2.62 -11.44 -4.20
CA SER A 28 3.86 -10.68 -3.92
C SER A 28 4.95 -11.59 -3.34
N ASN A 29 6.15 -11.03 -3.21
CA ASN A 29 7.29 -11.62 -2.51
C ASN A 29 8.15 -10.50 -1.88
N PRO A 30 9.11 -10.83 -1.01
CA PRO A 30 9.92 -9.81 -0.32
C PRO A 30 10.64 -8.85 -1.27
N GLU A 31 11.14 -9.31 -2.41
CA GLU A 31 11.84 -8.48 -3.38
C GLU A 31 10.91 -7.43 -4.01
N LEU A 32 9.69 -7.85 -4.39
CA LEU A 32 8.67 -6.98 -4.93
C LEU A 32 8.13 -6.00 -3.89
N ASP A 33 7.99 -6.42 -2.63
CA ASP A 33 7.56 -5.55 -1.54
C ASP A 33 8.60 -4.44 -1.26
N ILE A 34 9.89 -4.79 -1.25
CA ILE A 34 10.99 -3.82 -1.10
C ILE A 34 10.99 -2.83 -2.26
N LEU A 35 10.86 -3.30 -3.49
CA LEU A 35 10.80 -2.44 -4.68
C LEU A 35 9.59 -1.49 -4.62
N SER A 36 8.43 -2.01 -4.22
CA SER A 36 7.20 -1.23 -4.09
C SER A 36 7.34 -0.14 -3.03
N LEU A 37 7.88 -0.48 -1.85
CA LEU A 37 8.10 0.48 -0.78
C LEU A 37 9.13 1.55 -1.17
N LYS A 38 10.19 1.18 -1.90
CA LYS A 38 11.16 2.12 -2.45
C LYS A 38 10.48 3.12 -3.41
N ASN A 39 9.63 2.62 -4.31
CA ASN A 39 8.90 3.46 -5.27
C ASN A 39 7.96 4.46 -4.58
N VAL A 40 7.35 4.11 -3.43
CA VAL A 40 6.48 5.04 -2.66
C VAL A 40 7.21 6.33 -2.26
N PHE A 41 8.54 6.27 -2.05
CA PHE A 41 9.34 7.44 -1.66
C PHE A 41 10.16 8.03 -2.81
N ASP A 42 10.64 7.20 -3.74
CA ASP A 42 11.43 7.68 -4.87
C ASP A 42 10.56 8.47 -5.86
N ASP A 43 9.34 8.02 -6.12
CA ASP A 43 8.40 8.66 -7.03
C ASP A 43 7.71 9.87 -6.34
N PRO A 44 7.90 11.10 -6.86
CA PRO A 44 7.36 12.31 -6.25
C PRO A 44 5.83 12.37 -6.26
N ASP A 45 5.14 11.59 -7.08
CA ASP A 45 3.67 11.57 -7.13
C ASP A 45 3.03 10.84 -5.93
N PHE A 46 3.82 10.12 -5.11
CA PHE A 46 3.35 9.44 -3.91
C PHE A 46 3.74 10.17 -2.63
N ARG A 47 5.02 10.09 -2.22
CA ARG A 47 5.64 10.73 -1.03
C ARG A 47 4.64 11.14 0.09
N PRO A 48 3.99 10.15 0.73
CA PRO A 48 3.07 10.41 1.83
C PRO A 48 3.83 10.98 3.04
N ASP A 49 3.13 11.66 3.94
CA ASP A 49 3.73 12.17 5.18
C ASP A 49 3.95 11.07 6.21
N GLU A 50 3.16 10.00 6.13
CA GLU A 50 3.18 8.89 7.07
C GLU A 50 2.79 7.59 6.37
N LEU A 51 3.36 6.48 6.83
CA LEU A 51 2.98 5.14 6.41
C LEU A 51 2.29 4.38 7.54
N LYS A 52 1.23 3.68 7.17
CA LYS A 52 0.62 2.63 7.99
C LYS A 52 0.99 1.28 7.35
N ILE A 53 1.87 0.50 7.98
CA ILE A 53 2.42 -0.74 7.40
C ILE A 53 1.78 -1.97 8.05
N TYR A 54 1.05 -2.77 7.28
CA TYR A 54 0.29 -3.94 7.77
C TYR A 54 0.53 -5.13 6.84
N PRO A 55 1.32 -6.14 7.23
CA PRO A 55 1.44 -7.35 6.45
C PRO A 55 0.06 -7.95 6.17
N MET A 56 -0.17 -8.42 4.94
CA MET A 56 -1.37 -9.17 4.61
C MET A 56 -1.43 -10.43 5.46
N VAL A 57 -2.57 -10.64 6.09
CA VAL A 57 -2.86 -11.79 6.94
C VAL A 57 -4.16 -12.44 6.47
N VAL A 58 -4.18 -13.78 6.52
CA VAL A 58 -5.41 -14.54 6.26
C VAL A 58 -6.31 -14.40 7.49
N THR A 59 -7.45 -13.74 7.31
CA THR A 59 -8.44 -13.53 8.36
C THR A 59 -9.68 -14.40 8.12
N PRO A 60 -10.32 -14.94 9.18
CA PRO A 60 -11.52 -15.76 9.03
C PRO A 60 -12.61 -15.06 8.20
N ASN A 61 -13.33 -15.81 7.38
CA ASN A 61 -14.43 -15.34 6.52
C ASN A 61 -14.03 -14.35 5.40
N SER A 62 -12.74 -14.09 5.17
CA SER A 62 -12.28 -13.33 4.00
C SER A 62 -12.14 -14.21 2.75
N GLU A 63 -12.11 -13.58 1.58
CA GLU A 63 -11.76 -14.26 0.32
C GLU A 63 -10.39 -14.96 0.41
N LEU A 64 -9.44 -14.36 1.13
CA LEU A 64 -8.12 -14.93 1.38
C LEU A 64 -8.18 -16.27 2.13
N THR A 65 -9.18 -16.48 3.00
CA THR A 65 -9.37 -17.80 3.65
C THR A 65 -9.70 -18.87 2.61
N GLN A 66 -10.59 -18.57 1.66
CA GLN A 66 -10.97 -19.51 0.61
C GLN A 66 -9.80 -19.82 -0.33
N ILE A 67 -8.92 -18.83 -0.57
CA ILE A 67 -7.72 -19.00 -1.39
C ILE A 67 -6.69 -19.85 -0.65
N TRP A 68 -6.49 -19.60 0.65
CA TRP A 68 -5.51 -20.32 1.46
C TRP A 68 -5.90 -21.78 1.75
N GLN A 69 -7.21 -22.07 1.83
CA GLN A 69 -7.71 -23.43 2.07
C GLN A 69 -7.71 -24.34 0.83
N LYS A 70 -7.49 -23.78 -0.36
CA LYS A 70 -7.38 -24.53 -1.61
C LYS A 70 -5.94 -25.02 -1.81
#